data_AF-A0A355YL92-F1
#
_entry.id   AF-A0A355YL92-F1
#
_cell.length_a   1.000
_cell.length_b   1.000
_cell.length_c   1.000
_cell.angle_alpha   90.00
_cell.angle_beta   90.00
_cell.angle_gamma   90.00
#
_symmetry.space_group_name_H-M   'P 1'
#
loop_
_entity.id
_entity.type
_entity.pdbx_description
1 polymer ?
#
loop_
_entity_poly.entity_id
_entity_poly.type
_entity_poly.pdbx_seq_one_letter_code
_entity_poly.pdbx_strand_id
1 'polypeptide(L)'
;MKDYRTLALKELLAERVTSLLILLAVILSTMMTAVIGQSAGVLSAMRQQQAIALGGDRYATFVQMDKARLSALQEDDRLSFVGTYVMLGTAELNPSLTLGINEYHEDVAAVYPSLSRVKEGRLPKAPMEIALPEDVLQSLGFEGGLGDNLSLSLSKSLRHGLEISSYDYQAGFVLVGILESSYLNYTGGSVSGIAGQGTAEALLPESYFYYNVDIR
;
A
#
# COMPACT_ATOMS: atom_id res chain seq x y z
N MET A 1 49.71 -40.50 17.84
CA MET A 1 49.07 -40.67 16.52
C MET A 1 49.97 -40.01 15.48
N LYS A 2 50.36 -40.73 14.42
CA LYS A 2 51.27 -40.18 13.38
C LYS A 2 50.60 -38.99 12.69
N ASP A 3 51.37 -37.96 12.36
CA ASP A 3 50.84 -36.68 11.87
C ASP A 3 50.51 -36.76 10.38
N TYR A 4 49.36 -37.37 10.08
CA TYR A 4 48.85 -37.62 8.71
C TYR A 4 48.57 -36.32 7.93
N ARG A 5 48.50 -35.16 8.59
CA ARG A 5 48.39 -33.84 7.93
C ARG A 5 49.59 -33.54 7.05
N THR A 6 50.80 -33.83 7.54
CA THR A 6 52.05 -33.59 6.81
C THR A 6 52.14 -34.45 5.55
N LEU A 7 51.67 -35.69 5.63
CA LEU A 7 51.59 -36.59 4.48
C LEU A 7 50.53 -36.12 3.47
N ALA A 8 49.34 -35.76 3.94
CA ALA A 8 48.27 -35.23 3.09
C ALA A 8 48.67 -33.96 2.33
N LEU A 9 49.36 -33.02 3.00
CA LEU A 9 49.90 -31.81 2.37
C LEU A 9 50.94 -32.12 1.30
N LYS A 10 51.81 -33.12 1.54
CA LYS A 10 52.81 -33.55 0.57
C LYS A 10 52.16 -34.13 -0.70
N GLU A 11 51.12 -34.94 -0.54
CA GLU A 11 50.37 -35.51 -1.67
C GLU A 11 49.60 -34.43 -2.45
N LEU A 12 48.93 -33.50 -1.77
CA LEU A 12 48.23 -32.37 -2.41
C LEU A 12 49.20 -31.48 -3.23
N LEU A 13 50.43 -31.30 -2.76
CA LEU A 13 51.47 -30.54 -3.46
C LEU A 13 52.16 -31.32 -4.58
N ALA A 14 52.08 -32.66 -4.58
CA ALA A 14 52.61 -33.52 -5.63
C ALA A 14 51.66 -33.57 -6.83
N GLU A 15 50.34 -33.71 -6.60
CA GLU A 15 49.30 -33.69 -7.63
C GLU A 15 48.57 -32.35 -7.71
N ARG A 16 49.32 -31.29 -8.06
CA ARG A 16 48.82 -29.90 -8.00
C ARG A 16 47.60 -29.64 -8.88
N VAL A 17 47.55 -30.24 -10.07
CA VAL A 17 46.45 -30.03 -11.04
C VAL A 17 45.15 -30.65 -10.51
N THR A 18 45.18 -31.91 -10.11
CA THR A 18 44.01 -32.62 -9.57
C THR A 18 43.49 -31.96 -8.30
N SER A 19 44.39 -31.60 -7.38
CA SER A 19 44.05 -30.91 -6.13
C SER A 19 43.42 -29.55 -6.35
N LEU A 20 43.92 -28.77 -7.33
CA LEU A 20 43.32 -27.49 -7.73
C LEU A 20 41.91 -27.68 -8.28
N LEU A 21 41.71 -28.68 -9.16
CA LEU A 21 40.39 -28.96 -9.76
C LEU A 21 39.37 -29.38 -8.70
N ILE A 22 39.76 -30.22 -7.73
CA ILE A 22 38.89 -30.62 -6.61
C ILE A 22 38.56 -29.41 -5.74
N LEU A 23 39.54 -28.57 -5.39
CA LEU A 23 39.32 -27.37 -4.60
C LEU A 23 38.35 -26.40 -5.32
N LEU A 24 38.55 -26.16 -6.61
CA LEU A 24 37.65 -25.34 -7.42
C LEU A 24 36.24 -25.92 -7.48
N ALA A 25 36.09 -27.23 -7.65
CA ALA A 25 34.79 -27.88 -7.64
C ALA A 25 34.05 -27.68 -6.31
N VAL A 26 34.76 -27.81 -5.18
CA VAL A 26 34.17 -27.57 -3.84
C VAL A 26 33.80 -26.09 -3.66
N ILE A 27 34.67 -25.15 -4.06
CA ILE A 27 34.38 -23.72 -3.97
C ILE A 27 33.15 -23.37 -4.84
N LEU A 28 33.10 -23.83 -6.09
CA LEU A 28 31.98 -23.56 -6.98
C LEU A 28 30.67 -24.18 -6.47
N SER A 29 30.71 -25.40 -5.93
CA SER A 29 29.53 -26.07 -5.35
C SER A 29 28.99 -25.34 -4.11
N THR A 30 29.88 -24.89 -3.23
CA THR A 30 29.51 -24.10 -2.04
C THR A 30 28.98 -22.72 -2.43
N MET A 31 29.60 -22.04 -3.40
CA MET A 31 29.11 -20.77 -3.95
C MET A 31 27.71 -20.92 -4.56
N MET A 32 27.48 -21.95 -5.36
CA MET A 32 26.17 -22.22 -5.97
C MET A 32 25.08 -22.40 -4.90
N THR A 33 25.38 -23.16 -3.85
CA THR A 33 24.45 -23.38 -2.73
C THR A 33 24.15 -22.08 -1.97
N ALA A 34 25.18 -21.27 -1.70
CA ALA A 34 25.02 -19.97 -1.03
C ALA A 34 24.19 -18.98 -1.87
N VAL A 35 24.42 -18.92 -3.19
CA VAL A 35 23.65 -18.06 -4.10
C VAL A 35 22.18 -18.46 -4.12
N ILE A 36 21.86 -19.77 -4.20
CA ILE A 36 20.47 -20.24 -4.16
C ILE A 36 19.78 -19.84 -2.85
N GLY A 37 20.46 -19.99 -1.71
CA GLY A 37 19.94 -19.56 -0.41
C GLY A 37 19.65 -18.06 -0.34
N GLN A 38 20.57 -17.22 -0.84
CA GLN A 38 20.38 -15.77 -0.90
C GLN A 38 19.26 -15.38 -1.87
N SER A 39 19.17 -16.03 -3.03
CA SER A 39 18.11 -15.76 -4.02
C SER A 39 16.71 -16.05 -3.48
N ALA A 40 16.53 -17.11 -2.69
CA ALA A 40 15.24 -17.40 -2.04
C ALA A 40 14.81 -16.28 -1.09
N GLY A 41 15.74 -15.75 -0.29
CA GLY A 41 15.48 -14.61 0.61
C GLY A 41 15.12 -13.33 -0.15
N VAL A 42 15.88 -12.99 -1.20
CA VAL A 42 15.59 -11.82 -2.05
C VAL A 42 14.24 -11.96 -2.73
N LEU A 43 13.92 -13.14 -3.28
CA LEU A 43 12.65 -13.36 -3.94
C LEU A 43 11.47 -13.24 -2.97
N SER A 44 11.60 -13.76 -1.74
CA SER A 44 10.59 -13.60 -0.70
C SER A 44 10.36 -12.13 -0.35
N ALA A 45 11.44 -11.37 -0.14
CA ALA A 45 11.38 -9.95 0.14
C ALA A 45 10.74 -9.15 -1.02
N MET A 46 11.08 -9.49 -2.28
CA MET A 46 10.48 -8.87 -3.46
C MET A 46 8.97 -9.14 -3.54
N ARG A 47 8.53 -10.38 -3.27
CA ARG A 47 7.10 -10.74 -3.27
C ARG A 47 6.34 -9.97 -2.19
N GLN A 48 6.91 -9.85 -1.01
CA GLN A 48 6.32 -9.06 0.08
C GLN A 48 6.23 -7.59 -0.32
N GLN A 49 7.31 -7.00 -0.84
CA GLN A 49 7.31 -5.61 -1.27
C GLN A 49 6.29 -5.32 -2.37
N GLN A 50 6.09 -6.26 -3.30
CA GLN A 50 5.06 -6.15 -4.34
C GLN A 50 3.65 -6.21 -3.73
N ALA A 51 3.40 -7.11 -2.78
CA ALA A 51 2.13 -7.17 -2.08
C ALA A 51 1.82 -5.87 -1.33
N ILE A 52 2.82 -5.31 -0.61
CA ILE A 52 2.70 -4.02 0.08
C ILE A 52 2.46 -2.88 -0.90
N ALA A 53 3.17 -2.84 -2.03
CA ALA A 53 3.01 -1.79 -3.02
C ALA A 53 1.60 -1.77 -3.64
N LEU A 54 0.97 -2.95 -3.79
CA LEU A 54 -0.36 -3.11 -4.37
C LEU A 54 -1.48 -2.89 -3.34
N GLY A 55 -1.40 -3.54 -2.18
CA GLY A 55 -2.49 -3.63 -1.22
C GLY A 55 -2.26 -2.90 0.10
N GLY A 56 -1.07 -2.33 0.31
CA GLY A 56 -0.64 -1.79 1.59
C GLY A 56 -0.05 -2.85 2.54
N ASP A 57 0.59 -2.39 3.62
CA ASP A 57 1.20 -3.22 4.67
C ASP A 57 0.15 -3.65 5.71
N ARG A 58 -0.76 -4.54 5.28
CA ARG A 58 -1.85 -5.10 6.09
C ARG A 58 -2.14 -6.55 5.72
N TYR A 59 -2.77 -7.29 6.63
CA TYR A 59 -3.16 -8.68 6.39
C TYR A 59 -4.59 -8.82 5.91
N ALA A 60 -5.52 -8.03 6.45
CA ALA A 60 -6.92 -8.07 6.05
C ALA A 60 -7.61 -6.71 6.27
N THR A 61 -8.71 -6.50 5.55
CA THR A 61 -9.60 -5.34 5.73
C THR A 61 -11.01 -5.85 6.05
N PHE A 62 -11.56 -5.41 7.17
CA PHE A 62 -12.99 -5.50 7.44
C PHE A 62 -13.69 -4.28 6.88
N VAL A 63 -14.72 -4.50 6.06
CA VAL A 63 -15.44 -3.44 5.35
C VAL A 63 -16.79 -3.19 6.02
N GLN A 64 -17.23 -1.93 6.09
CA GLN A 64 -18.52 -1.54 6.66
C GLN A 64 -18.73 -1.94 8.12
N MET A 65 -17.81 -1.52 8.97
CA MET A 65 -17.87 -1.76 10.41
C MET A 65 -18.49 -0.59 11.16
N ASP A 66 -19.32 -0.92 12.14
CA ASP A 66 -19.84 0.04 13.12
C ASP A 66 -18.77 0.42 14.17
N LYS A 67 -19.01 1.52 14.88
CA LYS A 67 -18.09 2.04 15.90
C LYS A 67 -17.89 1.10 17.09
N ALA A 68 -18.92 0.34 17.47
CA ALA A 68 -18.85 -0.54 18.64
C ALA A 68 -17.91 -1.74 18.38
N ARG A 69 -18.01 -2.35 17.20
CA ARG A 69 -17.12 -3.44 16.77
C ARG A 69 -15.70 -2.95 16.52
N LEU A 70 -15.55 -1.73 16.02
CA LEU A 70 -14.23 -1.09 15.88
C LEU A 70 -13.53 -0.98 17.24
N SER A 71 -14.21 -0.49 18.28
CA SER A 71 -13.62 -0.38 19.63
C SER A 71 -13.16 -1.74 20.17
N ALA A 72 -13.93 -2.81 19.94
CA ALA A 72 -13.55 -4.16 20.36
C ALA A 72 -12.27 -4.67 19.66
N LEU A 73 -12.03 -4.29 18.40
CA LEU A 73 -10.79 -4.64 17.71
C LEU A 73 -9.60 -3.81 18.17
N GLN A 74 -9.81 -2.51 18.42
CA GLN A 74 -8.75 -1.61 18.91
C GLN A 74 -8.25 -2.00 20.31
N GLU A 75 -9.09 -2.64 21.11
CA GLU A 75 -8.76 -3.15 22.45
C GLU A 75 -8.20 -4.59 22.45
N ASP A 76 -8.10 -5.26 21.29
CA ASP A 76 -7.59 -6.62 21.19
C ASP A 76 -6.06 -6.65 21.11
N ASP A 77 -5.41 -6.94 22.23
CA ASP A 77 -3.94 -7.02 22.36
C ASP A 77 -3.26 -8.04 21.43
N ARG A 78 -4.03 -8.93 20.78
CA ARG A 78 -3.48 -9.89 19.79
C ARG A 78 -3.20 -9.24 18.45
N LEU A 79 -3.80 -8.09 18.15
CA LEU A 79 -3.60 -7.34 16.92
C LEU A 79 -2.43 -6.37 17.10
N SER A 80 -1.44 -6.46 16.22
CA SER A 80 -0.27 -5.57 16.25
C SER A 80 -0.58 -4.19 15.69
N PHE A 81 -1.64 -4.09 14.89
CA PHE A 81 -2.10 -2.86 14.27
C PHE A 81 -3.60 -2.95 13.96
N VAL A 82 -4.31 -1.85 14.24
CA VAL A 82 -5.70 -1.63 13.85
C VAL A 82 -5.82 -0.22 13.30
N GLY A 83 -5.85 -0.13 11.98
CA GLY A 83 -5.95 1.10 11.24
C GLY A 83 -7.34 1.28 10.67
N THR A 84 -7.78 2.53 10.51
CA THR A 84 -9.15 2.81 10.05
C THR A 84 -9.18 3.88 8.98
N TYR A 85 -10.11 3.72 8.05
CA TYR A 85 -10.42 4.72 7.05
C TYR A 85 -11.91 4.71 6.72
N VAL A 86 -12.42 5.84 6.24
CA VAL A 86 -13.80 6.00 5.76
C VAL A 86 -13.75 6.35 4.28
N MET A 87 -14.43 5.57 3.45
CA MET A 87 -14.57 5.88 2.04
C MET A 87 -15.65 6.95 1.87
N LEU A 88 -15.31 8.10 1.28
CA LEU A 88 -16.26 9.19 1.00
C LEU A 88 -17.17 8.86 -0.19
N GLY A 89 -16.64 8.14 -1.17
CA GLY A 89 -17.36 7.73 -2.36
C GLY A 89 -16.42 7.61 -3.56
N THR A 90 -17.03 7.41 -4.71
CA THR A 90 -16.37 7.30 -6.00
C THR A 90 -16.84 8.37 -6.98
N ALA A 91 -15.93 8.91 -7.78
CA ALA A 91 -16.22 9.71 -8.96
C ALA A 91 -15.77 8.98 -10.22
N GLU A 92 -16.57 8.99 -11.28
CA GLU A 92 -16.13 8.49 -12.58
C GLU A 92 -15.15 9.49 -13.22
N LEU A 93 -13.93 9.05 -13.54
CA LEU A 93 -12.97 9.86 -14.29
C LEU A 93 -13.14 9.66 -15.80
N ASN A 94 -13.34 8.41 -16.19
CA ASN A 94 -13.64 8.00 -17.56
C ASN A 94 -14.30 6.60 -17.53
N PRO A 95 -14.79 6.07 -18.67
CA PRO A 95 -15.52 4.79 -18.70
C PRO A 95 -14.74 3.56 -18.19
N SER A 96 -13.43 3.66 -17.98
CA SER A 96 -12.57 2.58 -17.49
C SER A 96 -11.91 2.87 -16.15
N LEU A 97 -12.08 4.08 -15.60
CA LEU A 97 -11.34 4.53 -14.41
C LEU A 97 -12.24 5.31 -13.45
N THR A 98 -12.24 4.85 -12.20
CA THR A 98 -13.00 5.47 -11.11
C THR A 98 -12.04 6.00 -10.05
N LEU A 99 -12.27 7.22 -9.58
CA LEU A 99 -11.58 7.83 -8.44
C LEU A 99 -12.32 7.51 -7.15
N GLY A 100 -11.72 6.73 -6.26
CA GLY A 100 -12.18 6.55 -4.89
C GLY A 100 -11.54 7.57 -3.96
N ILE A 101 -12.33 8.24 -3.12
CA ILE A 101 -11.79 9.16 -2.10
C ILE A 101 -11.91 8.50 -0.73
N ASN A 102 -10.77 8.42 -0.02
CA ASN A 102 -10.71 7.85 1.32
C ASN A 102 -10.21 8.89 2.33
N GLU A 103 -10.89 8.96 3.46
CA GLU A 103 -10.44 9.64 4.66
C GLU A 103 -9.76 8.61 5.57
N TYR A 104 -8.44 8.69 5.69
CA TYR A 104 -7.69 7.79 6.56
C TYR A 104 -7.51 8.41 7.95
N HIS A 105 -7.67 7.60 8.99
CA HIS A 105 -7.38 7.99 10.38
C HIS A 105 -6.07 7.39 10.89
N GLU A 106 -5.49 6.47 10.11
CA GLU A 106 -4.18 5.87 10.31
C GLU A 106 -3.07 6.65 9.58
N ASP A 107 -1.82 6.29 9.85
CA ASP A 107 -0.69 6.78 9.06
C ASP A 107 -0.66 6.12 7.68
N VAL A 108 -1.27 6.81 6.70
CA VAL A 108 -1.33 6.38 5.30
C VAL A 108 0.04 6.13 4.71
N ALA A 109 1.08 6.85 5.15
CA ALA A 109 2.42 6.65 4.61
C ALA A 109 3.06 5.35 5.10
N ALA A 110 2.70 4.90 6.30
CA ALA A 110 3.14 3.62 6.83
C ALA A 110 2.39 2.45 6.18
N VAL A 111 1.07 2.58 5.98
CA VAL A 111 0.22 1.48 5.48
C VAL A 111 0.18 1.45 3.95
N TYR A 112 0.06 2.60 3.30
CA TYR A 112 -0.11 2.75 1.84
C TYR A 112 0.97 3.64 1.22
N PRO A 113 2.25 3.25 1.27
CA PRO A 113 3.38 4.08 0.83
C PRO A 113 3.37 4.40 -0.67
N SER A 114 2.60 3.69 -1.49
CA SER A 114 2.42 3.98 -2.92
C SER A 114 1.34 5.04 -3.19
N LEU A 115 0.41 5.25 -2.25
CA LEU A 115 -0.69 6.22 -2.36
C LEU A 115 -0.35 7.56 -1.71
N SER A 116 0.58 7.57 -0.75
CA SER A 116 0.87 8.76 0.07
C SER A 116 2.07 9.59 -0.40
N ARG A 117 2.68 9.25 -1.55
CA ARG A 117 3.86 9.97 -2.05
C ARG A 117 3.46 11.35 -2.54
N VAL A 118 3.88 12.37 -1.81
CA VAL A 118 3.60 13.76 -2.15
C VAL A 118 4.63 14.24 -3.16
N LYS A 119 4.16 14.62 -4.35
CA LYS A 119 4.95 15.33 -5.36
C LYS A 119 5.09 16.80 -5.00
N GLU A 120 3.99 17.44 -4.59
CA GLU A 120 3.95 18.85 -4.20
C GLU A 120 2.92 19.09 -3.08
N GLY A 121 3.19 20.05 -2.19
CA GLY A 121 2.29 20.38 -1.08
C GLY A 121 2.43 19.43 0.11
N ARG A 122 1.30 18.89 0.61
CA ARG A 122 1.26 18.01 1.79
C ARG A 122 0.05 17.09 1.77
N LEU A 123 0.06 16.08 2.64
CA LEU A 123 -1.15 15.31 2.94
C LEU A 123 -2.21 16.18 3.65
N PRO A 124 -3.50 15.89 3.43
CA PRO A 124 -4.61 16.54 4.12
C PRO A 124 -4.56 16.33 5.64
N LYS A 125 -4.92 17.36 6.40
CA LYS A 125 -4.94 17.35 7.87
C LYS A 125 -6.25 17.87 8.45
N ALA A 126 -6.98 18.69 7.70
CA ALA A 126 -8.24 19.28 8.13
C ALA A 126 -9.42 18.77 7.27
N PRO A 127 -10.67 18.86 7.78
CA PRO A 127 -11.85 18.53 7.00
C PRO A 127 -11.90 19.30 5.68
N MET A 128 -12.44 18.67 4.63
CA MET A 128 -12.58 19.24 3.28
C MET A 128 -11.27 19.53 2.55
N GLU A 129 -10.11 19.21 3.13
CA GLU A 129 -8.84 19.19 2.39
C GLU A 129 -8.72 17.90 1.59
N ILE A 130 -8.13 17.98 0.40
CA ILE A 130 -7.90 16.82 -0.47
C ILE A 130 -6.49 16.83 -1.06
N ALA A 131 -5.94 15.63 -1.27
CA ALA A 131 -4.76 15.41 -2.08
C ALA A 131 -5.05 14.37 -3.16
N LEU A 132 -4.72 14.70 -4.39
CA LEU A 132 -5.00 13.89 -5.57
C LEU A 132 -3.73 13.64 -6.38
N PRO A 133 -3.63 12.48 -7.07
CA PRO A 133 -2.59 12.26 -8.06
C PRO A 133 -2.62 13.28 -9.21
N GLU A 134 -1.44 13.61 -9.75
CA GLU A 134 -1.30 14.60 -10.83
C GLU A 134 -2.11 14.25 -12.08
N ASP A 135 -2.07 12.99 -12.51
CA ASP A 135 -2.83 12.44 -13.63
C ASP A 135 -4.35 12.49 -13.41
N VAL A 136 -4.80 12.36 -12.17
CA VAL A 136 -6.21 12.53 -11.81
C VAL A 136 -6.64 14.00 -11.95
N LEU A 137 -5.83 14.93 -11.47
CA LEU A 137 -6.10 16.36 -11.63
C LEU A 137 -6.18 16.78 -13.11
N GLN A 138 -5.26 16.25 -13.93
CA GLN A 138 -5.29 16.44 -15.38
C GLN A 138 -6.55 15.84 -16.02
N SER A 139 -6.94 14.62 -15.62
CA SER A 139 -8.14 13.95 -16.13
C SER A 139 -9.43 14.70 -15.77
N LEU A 140 -9.45 15.36 -14.60
CA LEU A 140 -10.55 16.21 -14.16
C LEU A 140 -10.57 17.58 -14.86
N GLY A 141 -9.55 17.91 -15.66
CA GLY A 141 -9.41 19.23 -16.30
C GLY A 141 -9.21 20.37 -15.29
N PHE A 142 -8.60 20.08 -14.13
CA PHE A 142 -8.36 21.09 -13.11
C PHE A 142 -7.18 21.99 -13.49
N GLU A 143 -7.44 23.29 -13.68
CA GLU A 143 -6.42 24.29 -14.05
C GLU A 143 -5.88 25.09 -12.84
N GLY A 144 -6.38 24.81 -11.62
CA GLY A 144 -5.96 25.48 -10.39
C GLY A 144 -4.67 24.92 -9.78
N GLY A 145 -4.23 25.53 -8.68
CA GLY A 145 -3.06 25.14 -7.90
C GLY A 145 -3.38 24.68 -6.48
N LEU A 146 -2.33 24.50 -5.68
CA LEU A 146 -2.47 24.25 -4.25
C LEU A 146 -3.17 25.42 -3.55
N GLY A 147 -4.18 25.12 -2.75
CA GLY A 147 -5.03 26.08 -2.04
C GLY A 147 -6.34 26.41 -2.75
N ASP A 148 -6.49 26.02 -4.02
CA ASP A 148 -7.71 26.27 -4.78
C ASP A 148 -8.80 25.21 -4.48
N ASN A 149 -10.04 25.60 -4.74
CA ASN A 149 -11.20 24.73 -4.55
C ASN A 149 -11.46 23.86 -5.79
N LEU A 150 -11.63 22.56 -5.57
CA LEU A 150 -12.02 21.54 -6.54
C LEU A 150 -13.40 21.00 -6.17
N SER A 151 -14.36 21.06 -7.09
CA SER A 151 -15.67 20.44 -6.90
C SER A 151 -15.67 19.02 -7.45
N LEU A 152 -16.08 18.04 -6.65
CA LEU A 152 -16.21 16.65 -7.05
C LEU A 152 -17.65 16.17 -6.84
N SER A 153 -18.18 15.47 -7.85
CA SER A 153 -19.42 14.71 -7.74
C SER A 153 -19.07 13.28 -7.32
N LEU A 154 -19.49 12.90 -6.12
CA LEU A 154 -19.19 11.61 -5.51
C LEU A 154 -20.46 10.78 -5.36
N SER A 155 -20.34 9.48 -5.60
CA SER A 155 -21.37 8.48 -5.38
C SER A 155 -20.87 7.49 -4.34
N LYS A 156 -21.65 7.22 -3.29
CA LYS A 156 -21.33 6.23 -2.28
C LYS A 156 -22.42 5.16 -2.22
N SER A 157 -22.03 3.91 -2.48
CA SER A 157 -22.90 2.75 -2.35
C SER A 157 -22.53 1.91 -1.13
N LEU A 158 -23.51 1.19 -0.60
CA LEU A 158 -23.28 0.22 0.47
C LEU A 158 -22.91 -1.14 -0.14
N ARG A 159 -21.93 -1.82 0.47
CA ARG A 159 -21.53 -3.18 0.10
C ARG A 159 -22.52 -4.24 0.59
N HIS A 160 -23.08 -4.03 1.78
CA HIS A 160 -24.14 -4.83 2.39
C HIS A 160 -25.12 -3.91 3.13
N GLY A 161 -26.40 -4.24 3.12
CA GLY A 161 -27.46 -3.43 3.74
C GLY A 161 -28.78 -3.53 2.99
N LEU A 162 -29.81 -2.87 3.52
CA LEU A 162 -31.14 -2.78 2.90
C LEU A 162 -31.25 -1.59 1.93
N GLU A 163 -30.37 -0.60 2.04
CA GLU A 163 -30.29 0.51 1.09
C GLU A 163 -29.52 0.07 -0.16
N ILE A 164 -30.26 -0.05 -1.27
CA ILE A 164 -29.75 -0.46 -2.60
C ILE A 164 -29.36 0.78 -3.43
N SER A 165 -29.86 1.96 -3.08
CA SER A 165 -29.55 3.22 -3.75
C SER A 165 -28.16 3.72 -3.40
N SER A 166 -27.47 4.33 -4.36
CA SER A 166 -26.29 5.13 -4.07
C SER A 166 -26.68 6.48 -3.46
N TYR A 167 -25.85 6.98 -2.55
CA TYR A 167 -25.89 8.36 -2.10
C TYR A 167 -24.98 9.21 -2.99
N ASP A 168 -25.60 9.99 -3.87
CA ASP A 168 -24.91 10.87 -4.81
C ASP A 168 -24.93 12.30 -4.28
N TYR A 169 -23.77 12.94 -4.22
CA TYR A 169 -23.61 14.29 -3.71
C TYR A 169 -22.47 15.03 -4.41
N GLN A 170 -22.49 16.36 -4.33
CA GLN A 170 -21.42 17.21 -4.84
C GLN A 170 -20.81 18.00 -3.68
N ALA A 171 -19.49 18.00 -3.58
CA ALA A 171 -18.77 18.71 -2.52
C ALA A 171 -17.53 19.43 -3.08
N GLY A 172 -17.24 20.60 -2.51
CA GLY A 172 -16.02 21.36 -2.79
C GLY A 172 -14.92 21.02 -1.80
N PHE A 173 -13.71 20.79 -2.30
CA PHE A 173 -12.53 20.44 -1.53
C PHE A 173 -11.41 21.43 -1.79
N VAL A 174 -10.60 21.72 -0.77
CA VAL A 174 -9.37 22.52 -0.93
C VAL A 174 -8.24 21.58 -1.31
N LEU A 175 -7.63 21.78 -2.48
CA LEU A 175 -6.47 20.98 -2.90
C LEU A 175 -5.23 21.38 -2.08
N VAL A 176 -4.71 20.49 -1.25
CA VAL A 176 -3.53 20.78 -0.40
C VAL A 176 -2.30 19.95 -0.74
N GLY A 177 -2.45 18.95 -1.60
CA GLY A 177 -1.35 18.11 -2.06
C GLY A 177 -1.57 17.52 -3.44
N ILE A 178 -0.50 17.48 -4.22
CA ILE A 178 -0.41 16.74 -5.48
C ILE A 178 0.42 15.49 -5.19
N LEU A 179 -0.16 14.32 -5.45
CA LEU A 179 0.46 13.03 -5.21
C LEU A 179 1.16 12.54 -6.49
N GLU A 180 2.20 11.71 -6.32
CA GLU A 180 2.79 10.99 -7.44
C GLU A 180 1.77 10.03 -8.05
N SER A 181 1.70 9.99 -9.39
CA SER A 181 0.83 9.05 -10.10
C SER A 181 1.28 7.61 -9.87
N SER A 182 0.38 6.79 -9.32
CA SER A 182 0.60 5.36 -9.13
C SER A 182 -0.26 4.56 -10.10
N TYR A 183 0.40 3.95 -11.09
CA TYR A 183 -0.26 3.13 -12.11
C TYR A 183 -0.60 1.70 -11.65
N LEU A 184 -0.27 1.36 -10.40
CA LEU A 184 -0.43 0.01 -9.88
C LEU A 184 -1.89 -0.47 -9.85
N ASN A 185 -2.84 0.44 -9.56
CA ASN A 185 -4.26 0.12 -9.43
C ASN A 185 -5.08 0.41 -10.70
N TYR A 186 -4.46 0.97 -11.74
CA TYR A 186 -5.12 1.27 -13.02
C TYR A 186 -5.64 0.02 -13.73
N THR A 187 -4.94 -1.10 -13.60
CA THR A 187 -5.40 -2.40 -14.14
C THR A 187 -6.67 -2.89 -13.46
N GLY A 188 -6.93 -2.46 -12.22
CA GLY A 188 -8.18 -2.68 -11.49
C GLY A 188 -9.26 -1.62 -11.75
N GLY A 189 -9.02 -0.67 -12.66
CA GLY A 189 -9.98 0.38 -13.02
C GLY A 189 -10.25 1.40 -11.91
N SER A 190 -9.37 1.50 -10.91
CA SER A 190 -9.54 2.44 -9.80
C SER A 190 -8.25 3.19 -9.44
N VAL A 191 -8.42 4.46 -9.07
CA VAL A 191 -7.40 5.33 -8.50
C VAL A 191 -7.90 5.87 -7.18
N SER A 192 -6.99 6.26 -6.29
CA SER A 192 -7.34 6.70 -4.94
C SER A 192 -6.84 8.11 -4.67
N GLY A 193 -7.73 8.92 -4.07
CA GLY A 193 -7.41 10.20 -3.47
C GLY A 193 -7.50 10.14 -1.95
N ILE A 194 -6.84 11.09 -1.29
CA ILE A 194 -6.81 11.20 0.17
C ILE A 194 -7.60 12.44 0.56
N ALA A 195 -8.56 12.30 1.47
CA ALA A 195 -9.27 13.41 2.10
C ALA A 195 -8.83 13.57 3.56
N GLY A 196 -8.93 14.80 4.08
CA GLY A 196 -8.57 15.10 5.46
C GLY A 196 -9.60 14.59 6.46
N GLN A 197 -9.15 14.32 7.68
CA GLN A 197 -9.98 13.80 8.75
C GLN A 197 -11.14 14.75 9.10
N GLY A 198 -12.33 14.19 9.33
CA GLY A 198 -13.57 14.92 9.63
C GLY A 198 -14.39 15.31 8.39
N THR A 199 -13.94 14.95 7.19
CA THR A 199 -14.67 15.21 5.94
C THR A 199 -15.89 14.30 5.80
N ALA A 200 -15.76 13.04 6.18
CA ALA A 200 -16.83 12.05 6.17
C ALA A 200 -17.96 12.45 7.10
N GLU A 201 -17.64 12.97 8.29
CA GLU A 201 -18.63 13.44 9.25
C GLU A 201 -19.37 14.68 8.75
N ALA A 202 -18.70 15.53 7.97
CA ALA A 202 -19.29 16.73 7.39
C ALA A 202 -20.20 16.43 6.17
N LEU A 203 -19.89 15.39 5.39
CA LEU A 203 -20.54 15.14 4.09
C LEU A 203 -21.49 13.95 4.07
N LEU A 204 -21.28 12.94 4.91
CA LEU A 204 -22.04 11.70 4.84
C LEU A 204 -23.17 11.67 5.87
N PRO A 205 -24.38 11.24 5.47
CA PRO A 205 -25.42 10.89 6.42
C PRO A 205 -25.04 9.64 7.24
N GLU A 206 -25.62 9.51 8.43
CA GLU A 206 -25.32 8.42 9.37
C GLU A 206 -25.48 7.02 8.75
N SER A 207 -26.46 6.81 7.87
CA SER A 207 -26.69 5.52 7.20
C SER A 207 -25.57 5.12 6.22
N TYR A 208 -24.78 6.09 5.73
CA TYR A 208 -23.63 5.86 4.87
C TYR A 208 -22.30 6.07 5.59
N PHE A 209 -22.30 6.36 6.89
CA PHE A 209 -21.09 6.53 7.67
C PHE A 209 -20.66 5.18 8.29
N TYR A 210 -19.57 4.61 7.78
CA TYR A 210 -19.02 3.36 8.28
C TYR A 210 -17.50 3.34 8.16
N TYR A 211 -16.86 2.58 9.03
CA TYR A 211 -15.41 2.40 9.03
C TYR A 211 -15.02 1.18 8.20
N ASN A 212 -13.93 1.31 7.45
CA ASN A 212 -13.14 0.17 6.99
C ASN A 212 -11.93 0.06 7.90
N VAL A 213 -11.57 -1.17 8.25
CA VAL A 213 -10.58 -1.43 9.30
C VAL A 213 -9.55 -2.42 8.80
N ASP A 214 -8.32 -1.95 8.75
CA ASP A 214 -7.15 -2.70 8.34
C ASP A 214 -6.46 -3.29 9.56
N ILE A 215 -6.09 -4.57 9.49
CA ILE A 215 -5.46 -5.30 10.60
C ILE A 215 -4.13 -5.94 10.20
N ARG A 216 -3.22 -6.00 11.17
CA ARG A 216 -1.94 -6.74 11.09
C ARG A 216 -1.68 -7.49 12.38
#